data_AF-A0A6L9EPS7-F1
#
_entry.id   AF-A0A6L9EPS7-F1
#
_cell.length_a   1.000
_cell.length_b   1.000
_cell.length_c   1.000
_cell.angle_alpha   90.00
_cell.angle_beta   90.00
_cell.angle_gamma   90.00
#
_symmetry.space_group_name_H-M   'P 1'
#
loop_
_entity.id
_entity.type
_entity.pdbx_description
1 polymer ?
#
loop_
_entity_poly.entity_id
_entity_poly.type
_entity_poly.pdbx_seq_one_letter_code
_entity_poly.pdbx_strand_id
1 'polypeptide(L)'
;MGRVYDIVDRVANANQKPVLRIDAEHQFKINNSFPATIAIKAVSEDKKIDDVVRMEKILGIALNKEANDYIASKEYPTPIYQLFIEVIMAALADADLEEIETKVKENTPSK
;
A
#
# COMPACT_ATOMS: atom_id res chain seq x y z
N MET A 1 32.73 -14.06 -22.57
CA MET A 1 32.67 -12.76 -21.87
C MET A 1 31.24 -12.54 -21.42
N GLY A 2 31.00 -12.31 -20.12
CA GLY A 2 29.64 -12.09 -19.60
C GLY A 2 29.13 -10.69 -19.95
N ARG A 3 27.82 -10.55 -20.14
CA ARG A 3 27.16 -9.24 -20.29
C ARG A 3 27.04 -8.58 -18.91
N VAL A 4 27.38 -7.30 -18.82
CA VAL A 4 27.12 -6.46 -17.64
C VAL A 4 25.81 -5.72 -17.89
N TYR A 5 24.90 -5.76 -16.92
CA TYR A 5 23.64 -5.02 -16.95
C TYR A 5 23.76 -3.84 -15.97
N ASP A 6 23.57 -2.62 -16.47
CA ASP A 6 23.51 -1.42 -15.63
C ASP A 6 22.08 -1.25 -15.07
N ILE A 7 21.98 -1.28 -13.75
CA ILE A 7 20.72 -1.17 -13.00
C ILE A 7 20.78 -0.10 -11.90
N VAL A 8 21.80 0.76 -11.90
CA VAL A 8 22.05 1.72 -10.80
C VAL A 8 20.83 2.61 -10.55
N ASP A 9 20.27 3.20 -11.61
CA ASP A 9 19.12 4.11 -11.50
C ASP A 9 17.86 3.38 -11.00
N ARG A 10 17.66 2.12 -11.42
CA ARG A 10 16.53 1.30 -10.94
C ARG A 10 16.65 1.00 -9.46
N VAL A 11 17.85 0.71 -8.98
CA VAL A 11 18.12 0.46 -7.55
C VAL A 11 17.97 1.75 -6.73
N ALA A 12 18.44 2.88 -7.25
CA ALA A 12 18.28 4.19 -6.62
C ALA A 12 16.80 4.56 -6.45
N ASN A 13 15.99 4.34 -7.48
CA ASN A 13 14.54 4.59 -7.45
C ASN A 13 13.81 3.60 -6.54
N ALA A 14 14.18 2.32 -6.52
CA ALA A 14 13.58 1.31 -5.64
C ALA A 14 13.77 1.63 -4.14
N ASN A 15 14.84 2.37 -3.79
CA ASN A 15 15.07 2.84 -2.42
C ASN A 15 14.12 3.98 -2.01
N GLN A 16 13.47 4.66 -2.95
CA GLN A 16 12.44 5.65 -2.65
C GLN A 16 11.13 4.91 -2.35
N LYS A 17 10.84 4.74 -1.06
CA LYS A 17 9.62 4.07 -0.62
C LYS A 17 8.38 4.87 -1.03
N PRO A 18 7.34 4.22 -1.60
CA PRO A 18 6.06 4.85 -1.83
C PRO A 18 5.47 5.44 -0.53
N VAL A 19 4.67 6.50 -0.67
CA VAL A 19 4.09 7.23 0.47
C VAL A 19 2.57 7.25 0.35
N LEU A 20 1.90 6.74 1.38
CA LEU A 20 0.46 6.86 1.55
C LEU A 20 0.15 8.17 2.27
N ARG A 21 -0.55 9.09 1.61
CA ARG A 21 -1.07 10.31 2.24
C ARG A 21 -2.54 10.09 2.60
N ILE A 22 -2.86 10.25 3.89
CA ILE A 22 -4.23 10.04 4.41
C ILE A 22 -4.98 11.38 4.46
N ASP A 23 -4.28 12.47 4.78
CA ASP A 23 -4.81 13.82 4.78
C ASP A 23 -3.67 14.85 4.57
N ALA A 24 -3.96 16.14 4.82
CA ALA A 24 -3.02 17.24 4.60
C ALA A 24 -1.76 17.16 5.48
N GLU A 25 -1.84 16.53 6.66
CA GLU A 25 -0.76 16.52 7.66
C GLU A 25 -0.16 15.11 7.85
N HIS A 26 -0.89 14.05 7.48
CA HIS A 26 -0.48 12.67 7.76
C HIS A 26 -0.09 11.92 6.48
N GLN A 27 1.21 11.62 6.37
CA GLN A 27 1.79 10.84 5.30
C GLN A 27 2.74 9.77 5.85
N PHE A 28 2.60 8.54 5.34
CA PHE A 28 3.30 7.38 5.87
C PHE A 28 3.99 6.59 4.76
N LYS A 29 5.24 6.18 4.99
CA LYS A 29 5.98 5.35 4.03
C LYS A 29 5.44 3.93 4.03
N ILE A 30 5.17 3.40 2.84
CA ILE A 30 4.79 2.00 2.64
C ILE A 30 6.05 1.12 2.73
N ASN A 31 5.95 0.03 3.48
CA ASN A 31 6.98 -0.98 3.58
C ASN A 31 7.03 -1.85 2.30
N ASN A 32 7.77 -1.38 1.31
CA ASN A 32 7.99 -2.07 0.03
C ASN A 32 9.16 -3.08 0.04
N SER A 33 9.60 -3.53 1.22
CA SER A 33 10.66 -4.54 1.28
C SER A 33 10.17 -5.88 0.73
N PHE A 34 11.05 -6.63 0.07
CA PHE A 34 10.69 -7.94 -0.49
C PHE A 34 9.97 -8.87 0.50
N PRO A 35 10.45 -9.03 1.77
CA PRO A 35 9.72 -9.85 2.74
C PRO A 35 8.31 -9.34 3.05
N ALA A 36 8.12 -8.02 3.13
CA ALA A 36 6.80 -7.42 3.37
C ALA A 36 5.86 -7.66 2.19
N THR A 37 6.32 -7.45 0.95
CA THR A 37 5.52 -7.70 -0.26
C THR A 37 5.08 -9.16 -0.37
N ILE A 38 5.97 -10.12 -0.09
CA ILE A 38 5.63 -11.54 -0.09
C ILE A 38 4.62 -11.88 1.01
N ALA A 39 4.79 -11.33 2.21
CA ALA A 39 3.86 -11.54 3.31
C ALA A 39 2.47 -10.96 3.01
N ILE A 40 2.40 -9.75 2.45
CA ILE A 40 1.15 -9.10 2.03
C ILE A 40 0.45 -9.95 0.97
N LYS A 41 1.18 -10.42 -0.05
CA LYS A 41 0.62 -11.30 -1.09
C LYS A 41 0.04 -12.59 -0.50
N ALA A 42 0.79 -13.25 0.39
CA ALA A 42 0.34 -14.48 1.04
C ALA A 42 -0.95 -14.26 1.86
N VAL A 43 -1.03 -13.16 2.61
CA VAL A 43 -2.24 -12.77 3.35
C VAL A 43 -3.39 -12.44 2.39
N SER A 44 -3.11 -11.73 1.29
CA SER A 44 -4.13 -11.35 0.30
C SER A 44 -4.79 -12.55 -0.38
N GLU A 45 -4.04 -13.63 -0.60
CA GLU A 45 -4.49 -14.84 -1.31
C GLU A 45 -5.08 -15.91 -0.37
N ASP A 46 -4.94 -15.75 0.95
CA ASP A 46 -5.44 -16.71 1.93
C ASP A 46 -6.97 -16.60 2.10
N LYS A 47 -7.67 -17.59 1.54
CA LYS A 47 -9.14 -17.70 1.56
C LYS A 47 -9.70 -18.13 2.92
N LYS A 48 -8.86 -18.51 3.89
CA LYS A 48 -9.30 -19.01 5.20
C LYS A 48 -9.42 -17.91 6.25
N ILE A 49 -8.80 -16.76 6.03
CA ILE A 49 -8.90 -15.60 6.91
C ILE A 49 -10.10 -14.75 6.50
N ASP A 50 -10.83 -14.32 7.52
CA ASP A 50 -11.90 -13.33 7.41
C ASP A 50 -11.38 -12.03 6.77
N ASP A 51 -12.26 -11.34 6.04
CA ASP A 51 -11.88 -10.16 5.28
C ASP A 51 -11.39 -9.02 6.17
N VAL A 52 -11.99 -8.78 7.34
CA VAL A 52 -11.54 -7.73 8.28
C VAL A 52 -10.16 -8.07 8.83
N VAL A 53 -9.95 -9.31 9.24
CA VAL A 53 -8.64 -9.79 9.73
C VAL A 53 -7.58 -9.71 8.63
N ARG A 54 -7.95 -9.96 7.38
CA ARG A 54 -7.06 -9.80 6.21
C ARG A 54 -6.65 -8.33 6.06
N MET A 55 -7.61 -7.41 6.16
CA MET A 55 -7.34 -5.96 6.07
C MET A 55 -6.36 -5.49 7.15
N GLU A 56 -6.60 -5.85 8.40
CA GLU A 56 -5.73 -5.49 9.53
C GLU A 56 -4.30 -6.02 9.36
N LYS A 57 -4.16 -7.28 8.92
CA LYS A 57 -2.85 -7.88 8.68
C LYS A 57 -2.08 -7.17 7.57
N ILE A 58 -2.74 -6.82 6.46
CA ILE A 58 -2.09 -6.11 5.35
C ILE A 58 -1.58 -4.75 5.83
N LEU A 59 -2.41 -3.97 6.52
CA LEU A 59 -2.02 -2.66 7.07
C LEU A 59 -0.88 -2.80 8.09
N GLY A 60 -0.94 -3.80 8.96
CA GLY A 60 0.10 -4.09 9.95
C GLY A 60 1.47 -4.43 9.35
N ILE A 61 1.51 -5.03 8.15
CA ILE A 61 2.76 -5.35 7.44
C ILE A 61 3.25 -4.14 6.62
N ALA A 62 2.31 -3.45 5.96
CA ALA A 62 2.59 -2.40 5.00
C ALA A 62 2.96 -1.07 5.66
N LEU A 63 2.43 -0.78 6.84
CA LEU A 63 2.58 0.51 7.52
C LEU A 63 3.27 0.35 8.87
N ASN A 64 3.90 1.44 9.34
CA ASN A 64 4.48 1.46 10.68
C ASN A 64 3.39 1.55 11.76
N LYS A 65 3.79 1.37 13.03
CA LYS A 65 2.86 1.42 14.15
C LYS A 65 2.09 2.74 14.23
N GLU A 66 2.78 3.86 14.06
CA GLU A 66 2.19 5.21 14.11
C GLU A 66 1.04 5.39 13.08
N ALA A 67 1.24 4.94 11.84
CA ALA A 67 0.23 4.98 10.81
C ALA A 67 -0.98 4.11 11.15
N ASN A 68 -0.74 2.90 11.66
CA ASN A 68 -1.82 1.97 12.06
C ASN A 68 -2.62 2.52 13.25
N ASP A 69 -1.95 3.06 14.26
CA ASP A 69 -2.59 3.71 15.42
C ASP A 69 -3.42 4.92 14.96
N TYR A 70 -2.90 5.71 14.02
CA TYR A 70 -3.63 6.83 13.43
C TYR A 70 -4.90 6.38 12.69
N ILE A 71 -4.80 5.41 11.77
CA ILE A 71 -5.94 4.89 11.01
C ILE A 71 -7.01 4.33 11.95
N ALA A 72 -6.60 3.54 12.95
CA ALA A 72 -7.51 2.97 13.94
C ALA A 72 -8.28 4.05 14.73
N SER A 73 -7.63 5.18 15.05
CA SER A 73 -8.25 6.28 15.79
C SER A 73 -9.36 7.02 15.04
N LYS A 74 -9.44 6.86 13.71
CA LYS A 74 -10.38 7.58 12.85
C LYS A 74 -11.72 6.86 12.66
N GLU A 75 -11.83 5.61 13.09
CA GLU A 75 -13.04 4.80 12.96
C GLU A 75 -13.64 4.84 11.54
N TYR A 76 -12.77 4.78 10.51
CA TYR A 76 -13.22 4.83 9.13
C TYR A 76 -14.18 3.68 8.78
N PRO A 77 -15.11 3.86 7.83
CA PRO A 77 -15.94 2.78 7.35
C PRO A 77 -15.10 1.78 6.53
N THR A 78 -15.51 0.50 6.49
CA THR A 78 -14.81 -0.59 5.79
C THR A 78 -14.36 -0.27 4.35
N PRO A 79 -15.14 0.46 3.52
CA PRO A 79 -14.69 0.82 2.17
C PRO A 79 -13.40 1.67 2.13
N ILE A 80 -13.13 2.48 3.15
CA ILE A 80 -11.90 3.27 3.24
C ILE A 80 -10.70 2.37 3.59
N TYR A 81 -10.91 1.35 4.43
CA TYR A 81 -9.88 0.34 4.68
C TYR A 81 -9.52 -0.46 3.42
N GLN A 82 -10.52 -0.80 2.60
CA GLN A 82 -10.30 -1.42 1.29
C GLN A 82 -9.50 -0.50 0.37
N LEU A 83 -9.84 0.79 0.32
CA LEU A 83 -9.08 1.77 -0.47
C LEU A 83 -7.60 1.85 -0.05
N PHE A 84 -7.29 1.87 1.24
CA PHE A 84 -5.89 1.85 1.70
C PHE A 84 -5.15 0.63 1.16
N ILE A 85 -5.78 -0.54 1.19
CA ILE A 85 -5.18 -1.79 0.72
C ILE A 85 -4.96 -1.76 -0.78
N GLU A 86 -5.92 -1.29 -1.57
CA GLU A 86 -5.78 -1.18 -3.02
C GLU A 86 -4.59 -0.28 -3.40
N VAL A 87 -4.46 0.88 -2.74
CA VAL A 87 -3.33 1.80 -2.94
C VAL A 87 -2.01 1.15 -2.54
N ILE A 88 -1.97 0.44 -1.41
CA ILE A 88 -0.77 -0.29 -0.96
C ILE A 88 -0.39 -1.36 -1.99
N MET A 89 -1.33 -2.18 -2.43
CA MET A 89 -1.07 -3.28 -3.36
C MET A 89 -0.54 -2.75 -4.70
N ALA A 90 -1.08 -1.65 -5.18
CA ALA A 90 -0.60 -1.03 -6.40
C ALA A 90 0.79 -0.42 -6.27
N ALA A 91 1.05 0.27 -5.16
CA ALA A 91 2.37 0.80 -4.86
C ALA A 91 3.43 -0.31 -4.76
N LEU A 92 3.04 -1.52 -4.36
CA LEU A 92 3.93 -2.69 -4.32
C LEU A 92 4.08 -3.38 -5.68
N ALA A 93 3.07 -3.28 -6.55
CA ALA A 93 3.09 -3.85 -7.89
C ALA A 93 3.86 -2.98 -8.90
N ASP A 94 4.32 -1.79 -8.50
CA ASP A 94 4.87 -0.77 -9.39
C ASP A 94 3.87 -0.43 -10.52
N ALA A 95 2.56 -0.53 -10.21
CA ALA A 95 1.51 -0.17 -11.13
C ALA A 95 1.40 1.36 -11.19
N ASP A 96 1.33 1.92 -12.41
CA ASP A 96 1.18 3.37 -12.62
C ASP A 96 -0.05 3.87 -11.84
N LEU A 97 0.19 4.74 -10.86
CA LEU A 97 -0.80 5.32 -9.94
C LEU A 97 -1.99 6.00 -10.67
N GLU A 98 -1.82 6.34 -11.96
CA GLU A 98 -2.86 6.94 -12.81
C GLU A 98 -4.12 6.07 -12.94
N GLU A 99 -4.00 4.73 -13.00
CA GLU A 99 -5.19 3.85 -13.10
C GLU A 99 -6.05 3.85 -11.82
N ILE A 100 -5.47 4.20 -10.68
CA ILE A 100 -6.13 4.13 -9.36
C ILE A 100 -6.70 5.48 -8.97
N GLU A 101 -6.03 6.58 -9.31
CA GLU A 101 -6.57 7.94 -9.14
C GLU A 101 -7.89 8.13 -9.89
N THR A 102 -8.07 7.46 -11.02
CA THR A 102 -9.32 7.49 -11.80
C THR A 102 -10.50 6.89 -11.01
N LYS A 103 -10.27 5.79 -10.27
CA LYS A 103 -11.28 5.15 -9.41
C LYS A 103 -11.58 5.94 -8.13
N VAL A 104 -10.60 6.67 -7.60
CA VAL A 104 -10.76 7.52 -6.41
C VAL A 104 -11.63 8.75 -6.72
N LYS A 105 -11.48 9.34 -7.92
CA LYS A 105 -12.33 10.47 -8.35
C LYS A 105 -13.79 10.08 -8.56
N GLU A 106 -14.08 8.84 -8.97
CA GLU A 106 -15.45 8.36 -9.15
C GLU A 106 -16.18 8.09 -7.82
N ASN A 107 -15.45 7.74 -6.75
CA ASN A 107 -16.02 7.41 -5.43
C ASN A 107 -16.02 8.59 -4.44
N THR A 108 -15.53 9.76 -4.82
CA THR A 108 -15.65 10.96 -3.99
C THR A 108 -16.94 11.70 -4.39
N PRO A 109 -17.99 11.75 -3.54
CA PRO A 109 -19.17 12.56 -3.85
C PRO A 109 -18.73 14.02 -3.96
N SER A 110 -18.89 14.59 -5.16
CA SER A 110 -18.73 16.03 -5.38
C SER A 110 -19.72 16.75 -4.46
N LYS A 111 -19.20 17.71 -3.68
CA LYS A 111 -20.04 18.71 -3.01
C LYS A 111 -20.76 19.59 -4.01
#